data_AF-A0A1H6IVZ8-F1
#
_entry.id   AF-A0A1H6IVZ8-F1
#
_cell.length_a   1.000
_cell.length_b   1.000
_cell.length_c   1.000
_cell.angle_alpha   90.00
_cell.angle_beta   90.00
_cell.angle_gamma   90.00
#
_symmetry.space_group_name_H-M   'P 1'
#
loop_
_entity.id
_entity.type
_entity.pdbx_description
1 polymer ?
#
loop_
_entity_poly.entity_id
_entity_poly.type
_entity_poly.pdbx_seq_one_letter_code
_entity_poly.pdbx_strand_id
1 'polypeptide(L)'
;MTISNVDRAAVIKSLANKADQVSREGLETYREIGGHLNREKDIRKEDKRRNFKSWCEGEALPFSYKWATLLMKLDTEWDKIEVIKGEPGFTFEPTHNTVKGSLALLKPKPIQPKDAERIAKLAEVSPDRGSSEAEVEVAKRQIEKMAELYNTTPEKVVTSARKKVEKIELMECVADQERQAEQDLLNEIERLQALLDKHGIPY
;
A
#
# COMPACT_ATOMS: atom_id res chain seq x y z
N MET A 1 -25.28 -23.12 15.63
CA MET A 1 -25.55 -21.67 15.58
C MET A 1 -25.13 -21.16 14.21
N THR A 2 -26.09 -20.75 13.39
CA THR A 2 -25.86 -20.22 12.04
C THR A 2 -25.46 -18.75 12.15
N ILE A 3 -24.17 -18.46 12.02
CA ILE A 3 -23.64 -17.10 11.88
C ILE A 3 -24.23 -16.50 10.60
N SER A 4 -24.91 -15.35 10.70
CA SER A 4 -25.52 -14.69 9.55
C SER A 4 -24.44 -14.13 8.61
N ASN A 5 -24.76 -13.91 7.32
CA ASN A 5 -23.79 -13.37 6.35
C ASN A 5 -23.19 -12.02 6.80
N VAL A 6 -23.95 -11.19 7.53
CA VAL A 6 -23.53 -9.88 8.02
C VAL A 6 -22.42 -10.01 9.09
N ASP A 7 -22.47 -11.07 9.90
CA ASP A 7 -21.50 -11.30 10.97
C ASP A 7 -20.13 -11.71 10.44
N ARG A 8 -20.06 -12.41 9.30
CA ARG A 8 -18.79 -12.89 8.72
C ARG A 8 -17.95 -11.77 8.12
N ALA A 9 -18.59 -10.82 7.43
CA ALA A 9 -17.91 -9.64 6.91
C ALA A 9 -17.34 -8.76 8.04
N ALA A 10 -18.07 -8.65 9.15
CA ALA A 10 -17.61 -7.93 10.34
C ALA A 10 -16.38 -8.59 10.99
N VAL A 11 -16.36 -9.93 11.10
CA VAL A 11 -15.20 -10.67 11.60
C VAL A 11 -13.98 -10.46 10.70
N ILE A 12 -14.15 -10.55 9.38
CA ILE A 12 -13.06 -10.33 8.41
C ILE A 12 -12.48 -8.92 8.55
N LYS A 13 -13.32 -7.89 8.73
CA LYS A 13 -12.87 -6.51 8.97
C LYS A 13 -12.04 -6.39 10.25
N SER A 14 -12.49 -7.01 11.35
CA SER A 14 -11.77 -6.99 12.62
C SER A 14 -10.39 -7.63 12.51
N LEU A 15 -10.30 -8.78 11.85
CA LEU A 15 -9.05 -9.49 11.62
C LEU A 15 -8.11 -8.68 10.71
N ALA A 16 -8.63 -8.08 9.62
CA ALA A 16 -7.81 -7.28 8.71
C ALA A 16 -7.12 -6.11 9.42
N ASN A 17 -7.80 -5.45 10.36
CA ASN A 17 -7.23 -4.35 11.14
C ASN A 17 -6.09 -4.82 12.08
N LYS A 18 -6.20 -6.02 12.65
CA LYS A 18 -5.14 -6.60 13.49
C LYS A 18 -3.91 -6.98 12.67
N ALA A 19 -4.13 -7.44 11.44
CA ALA A 19 -3.06 -7.94 10.59
C ALA A 19 -2.12 -6.86 10.03
N ASP A 20 -2.53 -5.59 10.05
CA ASP A 20 -1.73 -4.44 9.62
C ASP A 20 -0.49 -4.17 10.47
N GLN A 21 -0.40 -4.75 11.67
CA GLN A 21 0.78 -4.68 12.52
C GLN A 21 1.72 -5.81 12.10
N VAL A 22 2.82 -5.48 11.38
CA VAL A 22 3.77 -6.46 10.80
C VAL A 22 4.47 -7.27 11.90
N SER A 23 3.80 -8.30 12.37
CA SER A 23 4.21 -9.23 13.41
C SER A 23 3.77 -10.65 13.02
N ARG A 24 4.26 -11.67 13.73
CA ARG A 24 3.83 -13.07 13.57
C ARG A 24 2.30 -13.21 13.68
N GLU A 25 1.72 -12.48 14.63
CA GLU A 25 0.28 -12.44 14.86
C GLU A 25 -0.46 -11.91 13.63
N GLY A 26 0.12 -10.95 12.89
CA GLY A 26 -0.49 -10.44 11.67
C GLY A 26 -0.55 -11.46 10.54
N LEU A 27 0.46 -12.33 10.40
CA LEU A 27 0.45 -13.40 9.40
C LEU A 27 -0.52 -14.52 9.74
N GLU A 28 -0.59 -14.92 11.01
CA GLU A 28 -1.59 -15.89 11.49
C GLU A 28 -3.01 -15.33 11.32
N THR A 29 -3.21 -14.04 11.57
CA THR A 29 -4.48 -13.36 11.32
C THR A 29 -4.85 -13.36 9.83
N TYR A 30 -3.90 -13.08 8.92
CA TYR A 30 -4.16 -13.17 7.48
C TYR A 30 -4.49 -14.60 7.02
N ARG A 31 -3.84 -15.61 7.61
CA ARG A 31 -4.17 -17.02 7.37
C ARG A 31 -5.61 -17.30 7.78
N GLU A 32 -6.01 -16.89 8.99
CA GLU A 32 -7.38 -17.09 9.49
C GLU A 32 -8.42 -16.46 8.56
N ILE A 33 -8.19 -15.22 8.08
CA ILE A 33 -9.04 -14.60 7.08
C ILE A 33 -9.13 -15.47 5.82
N GLY A 34 -8.00 -15.98 5.33
CA GLY A 34 -7.94 -16.93 4.23
C GLY A 34 -8.82 -18.17 4.42
N GLY A 35 -8.76 -18.79 5.60
CA GLY A 35 -9.58 -19.95 5.95
C GLY A 35 -11.07 -19.62 6.07
N HIS A 36 -11.44 -18.40 6.46
CA HIS A 36 -12.83 -17.94 6.42
C HIS A 36 -13.32 -17.73 4.98
N LEU A 37 -12.48 -17.17 4.11
CA LEU A 37 -12.78 -16.97 2.69
C LEU A 37 -12.91 -18.29 1.94
N ASN A 38 -12.05 -19.28 2.22
CA ASN A 38 -12.16 -20.63 1.66
C ASN A 38 -13.51 -21.28 2.02
N ARG A 39 -13.89 -21.24 3.31
CA ARG A 39 -15.19 -21.76 3.77
C ARG A 39 -16.39 -21.05 3.13
N GLU A 40 -16.32 -19.73 2.99
CA GLU A 40 -17.40 -18.97 2.35
C GLU A 40 -17.53 -19.29 0.86
N LYS A 41 -16.41 -19.51 0.16
CA LYS A 41 -16.41 -19.95 -1.23
C LYS A 41 -17.08 -21.32 -1.40
N ASP A 42 -16.79 -22.26 -0.50
CA ASP A 42 -17.39 -23.61 -0.55
C ASP A 42 -18.90 -23.57 -0.29
N ILE A 43 -19.33 -22.85 0.75
CA ILE A 43 -20.77 -22.65 1.05
C ILE A 43 -21.52 -22.05 -0.15
N ARG A 44 -20.92 -21.07 -0.83
CA ARG A 44 -21.56 -20.44 -1.99
C ARG A 44 -21.63 -21.35 -3.21
N LYS A 45 -20.64 -22.24 -3.36
CA LYS A 45 -20.64 -23.27 -4.40
C LYS A 45 -21.75 -24.28 -4.15
N GLU A 46 -21.98 -24.67 -2.90
CA GLU A 46 -23.03 -25.60 -2.49
C GLU A 46 -24.44 -24.99 -2.60
N ASP A 47 -24.62 -23.76 -2.11
CA ASP A 47 -25.93 -23.08 -2.07
C ASP A 47 -26.38 -22.50 -3.43
N LYS A 48 -25.59 -22.66 -4.51
CA LYS A 48 -25.80 -22.01 -5.83
C LYS A 48 -26.10 -20.50 -5.74
N ARG A 49 -25.57 -19.83 -4.71
CA ARG A 49 -25.73 -18.39 -4.48
C ARG A 49 -24.89 -17.58 -5.47
N ARG A 50 -24.97 -16.24 -5.38
CA ARG A 50 -24.07 -15.33 -6.13
C ARG A 50 -22.63 -15.86 -6.09
N ASN A 51 -21.98 -15.84 -7.25
CA ASN A 51 -20.60 -16.31 -7.37
C ASN A 51 -19.69 -15.59 -6.35
N PHE A 52 -18.66 -16.29 -5.89
CA PHE A 52 -17.80 -15.82 -4.80
C PHE A 52 -17.14 -14.44 -5.10
N LYS A 53 -16.79 -14.18 -6.37
CA LYS A 53 -16.25 -12.88 -6.79
C LYS A 53 -17.27 -11.75 -6.57
N SER A 54 -18.49 -11.91 -7.06
CA SER A 54 -19.58 -10.94 -6.90
C SER A 54 -20.01 -10.79 -5.44
N TRP A 55 -19.74 -11.77 -4.59
CA TRP A 55 -19.91 -11.61 -3.14
C TRP A 55 -18.80 -10.76 -2.54
N CYS A 56 -17.51 -11.03 -2.85
CA CYS A 56 -16.41 -10.21 -2.36
C CYS A 56 -16.52 -8.74 -2.80
N GLU A 57 -17.04 -8.50 -4.00
CA GLU A 57 -17.28 -7.14 -4.53
C GLU A 57 -18.55 -6.49 -3.97
N GLY A 58 -19.53 -7.30 -3.54
CA GLY A 58 -20.82 -6.83 -3.04
C GLY A 58 -20.87 -6.61 -1.53
N GLU A 59 -20.14 -7.42 -0.77
CA GLU A 59 -19.86 -7.13 0.63
C GLU A 59 -18.73 -6.12 0.67
N ALA A 60 -18.90 -5.03 1.41
CA ALA A 60 -17.88 -3.99 1.57
C ALA A 60 -16.67 -4.50 2.38
N LEU A 61 -15.97 -5.51 1.86
CA LEU A 61 -14.74 -6.07 2.42
C LEU A 61 -13.63 -5.03 2.32
N PRO A 62 -12.69 -5.01 3.27
CA PRO A 62 -11.60 -4.02 3.27
C PRO A 62 -10.51 -4.33 2.23
N PHE A 63 -10.78 -5.20 1.26
CA PHE A 63 -9.81 -5.66 0.27
C PHE A 63 -10.50 -6.19 -1.00
N SER A 64 -9.76 -6.20 -2.11
CA SER A 64 -10.27 -6.64 -3.42
C SER A 64 -10.41 -8.16 -3.53
N TYR A 65 -11.11 -8.64 -4.56
CA TYR A 65 -11.21 -10.07 -4.86
C TYR A 65 -9.84 -10.73 -5.07
N LYS A 66 -8.90 -10.03 -5.71
CA LYS A 66 -7.52 -10.52 -5.89
C LYS A 66 -6.82 -10.70 -4.55
N TRP A 67 -7.06 -9.81 -3.59
CA TRP A 67 -6.56 -9.98 -2.22
C TRP A 67 -7.21 -11.17 -1.52
N ALA A 68 -8.52 -11.36 -1.69
CA ALA A 68 -9.22 -12.50 -1.12
C ALA A 68 -8.60 -13.83 -1.60
N THR A 69 -8.28 -13.96 -2.90
CA THR A 69 -7.65 -15.19 -3.44
C THR A 69 -6.23 -15.40 -2.92
N LEU A 70 -5.49 -14.33 -2.62
CA LEU A 70 -4.16 -14.40 -2.03
C LEU A 70 -4.20 -14.88 -0.58
N LEU A 71 -5.13 -14.35 0.22
CA LEU A 71 -5.35 -14.78 1.60
C LEU A 71 -5.80 -16.23 1.66
N MET A 72 -6.72 -16.64 0.78
CA MET A 72 -7.13 -18.04 0.65
C MET A 72 -5.96 -18.97 0.31
N LYS A 73 -5.05 -18.52 -0.57
CA LYS A 73 -3.86 -19.28 -0.93
C LYS A 73 -2.87 -19.38 0.23
N LEU A 74 -2.71 -18.31 1.02
CA LEU A 74 -1.89 -18.31 2.24
C LEU A 74 -2.36 -19.39 3.22
N ASP A 75 -3.67 -19.51 3.43
CA ASP A 75 -4.29 -20.55 4.26
C ASP A 75 -4.03 -21.96 3.69
N THR A 76 -4.27 -22.16 2.39
CA THR A 76 -4.04 -23.48 1.75
C THR A 76 -2.57 -23.92 1.74
N GLU A 77 -1.63 -22.98 1.71
CA GLU A 77 -0.19 -23.26 1.69
C GLU A 77 0.47 -23.14 3.07
N TRP A 78 -0.31 -22.98 4.14
CA TRP A 78 0.21 -22.68 5.48
C TRP A 78 1.14 -23.77 6.02
N ASP A 79 0.81 -25.05 5.84
CA ASP A 79 1.64 -26.15 6.32
C ASP A 79 3.03 -26.14 5.67
N LYS A 80 3.12 -25.72 4.40
CA LYS A 80 4.40 -25.55 3.70
C LYS A 80 5.22 -24.40 4.28
N ILE A 81 4.56 -23.40 4.86
CA ILE A 81 5.19 -22.28 5.57
C ILE A 81 5.67 -22.73 6.96
N GLU A 82 4.93 -23.61 7.65
CA GLU A 82 5.30 -24.13 8.97
C GLU A 82 6.44 -25.15 8.94
N VAL A 83 6.50 -26.03 7.93
CA VAL A 83 7.59 -27.01 7.77
C VAL A 83 8.97 -26.34 7.65
N ILE A 84 9.04 -25.14 7.07
CA ILE A 84 10.27 -24.35 6.93
C ILE A 84 10.74 -23.75 8.27
N LYS A 85 9.87 -23.68 9.30
CA LYS A 85 10.15 -23.03 10.61
C LYS A 85 10.73 -23.97 11.68
N GLY A 86 10.82 -25.27 11.41
CA GLY A 86 11.28 -26.26 12.39
C GLY A 86 12.79 -26.33 12.60
N GLU A 87 13.60 -25.61 11.80
CA GLU A 87 15.06 -25.66 11.89
C GLU A 87 15.62 -24.61 12.86
N PRO A 88 16.39 -25.01 13.90
CA PRO A 88 17.00 -24.07 14.83
C PRO A 88 18.09 -23.24 14.14
N GLY A 89 17.95 -21.91 14.18
CA GLY A 89 18.87 -20.95 13.54
C GLY A 89 18.31 -20.24 12.31
N PHE A 90 17.06 -20.54 11.91
CA PHE A 90 16.45 -19.93 10.73
C PHE A 90 15.97 -18.49 11.00
N THR A 91 16.79 -17.49 10.65
CA THR A 91 16.28 -16.17 10.27
C THR A 91 15.43 -16.35 9.02
N PHE A 92 14.24 -15.72 8.98
CA PHE A 92 13.26 -15.85 7.91
C PHE A 92 13.81 -15.33 6.57
N GLU A 93 14.73 -16.07 5.95
CA GLU A 93 15.15 -15.84 4.59
C GLU A 93 14.11 -16.49 3.69
N PRO A 94 13.38 -15.72 2.89
CA PRO A 94 12.36 -16.28 2.02
C PRO A 94 13.07 -16.95 0.85
N THR A 95 13.49 -18.21 1.04
CA THR A 95 14.13 -19.07 0.04
C THR A 95 13.11 -19.91 -0.71
N HIS A 96 11.91 -20.12 -0.14
CA HIS A 96 10.78 -20.68 -0.88
C HIS A 96 10.04 -19.58 -1.66
N ASN A 97 10.14 -19.62 -2.99
CA ASN A 97 9.46 -18.69 -3.90
C ASN A 97 7.94 -18.59 -3.67
N THR A 98 7.31 -19.64 -3.14
CA THR A 98 5.88 -19.64 -2.78
C THR A 98 5.60 -18.79 -1.55
N VAL A 99 6.41 -18.89 -0.50
CA VAL A 99 6.27 -18.09 0.74
C VAL A 99 6.72 -16.65 0.50
N LYS A 100 7.80 -16.45 -0.25
CA LYS A 100 8.24 -15.12 -0.72
C LYS A 100 7.20 -14.46 -1.61
N GLY A 101 6.58 -15.22 -2.52
CA GLY A 101 5.50 -14.78 -3.38
C GLY A 101 4.28 -14.37 -2.54
N SER A 102 3.80 -15.25 -1.67
CA SER A 102 2.65 -14.95 -0.79
C SER A 102 2.92 -13.79 0.17
N LEU A 103 4.12 -13.67 0.75
CA LEU A 103 4.49 -12.53 1.62
C LEU A 103 4.72 -11.23 0.85
N ALA A 104 5.32 -11.27 -0.35
CA ALA A 104 5.48 -10.11 -1.22
C ALA A 104 4.13 -9.65 -1.82
N LEU A 105 3.13 -10.53 -1.84
CA LEU A 105 1.76 -10.22 -2.22
C LEU A 105 0.98 -9.56 -1.06
N LEU A 106 1.40 -9.77 0.19
CA LEU A 106 0.82 -9.15 1.39
C LEU A 106 1.49 -7.83 1.78
N LYS A 107 2.73 -7.59 1.35
CA LYS A 107 3.40 -6.30 1.56
C LYS A 107 2.97 -5.30 0.48
N PRO A 108 2.52 -4.08 0.87
CA PRO A 108 2.31 -3.01 -0.09
C PRO A 108 3.58 -2.80 -0.92
N LYS A 109 3.43 -2.81 -2.24
CA LYS A 109 4.56 -2.49 -3.12
C LYS A 109 4.88 -1.00 -2.97
N PRO A 110 6.16 -0.61 -3.06
CA PRO A 110 6.54 0.79 -3.03
C PRO A 110 5.92 1.54 -4.21
N ILE A 111 5.18 2.60 -3.91
CA ILE A 111 4.52 3.45 -4.92
C ILE A 111 5.58 4.24 -5.70
N GLN A 112 5.51 4.15 -7.03
CA GLN A 112 6.38 4.91 -7.92
C GLN A 112 6.00 6.40 -7.91
N PRO A 113 6.95 7.34 -8.00
CA PRO A 113 6.67 8.78 -7.97
C PRO A 113 5.55 9.23 -8.93
N LYS A 114 5.65 8.84 -10.21
CA LYS A 114 4.64 9.12 -11.24
C LYS A 114 3.23 8.62 -10.89
N ASP A 115 3.16 7.49 -10.21
CA ASP A 115 1.91 6.88 -9.82
C ASP A 115 1.38 7.53 -8.54
N ALA A 116 2.24 7.96 -7.63
CA ALA A 116 1.87 8.69 -6.43
C ALA A 116 1.20 10.03 -6.79
N GLU A 117 1.78 10.80 -7.70
CA GLU A 117 1.16 12.04 -8.20
C GLU A 117 -0.20 11.78 -8.87
N ARG A 118 -0.26 10.74 -9.71
CA ARG A 118 -1.51 10.35 -10.38
C ARG A 118 -2.58 9.97 -9.36
N ILE A 119 -2.25 9.15 -8.37
CA ILE A 119 -3.17 8.73 -7.30
C ILE A 119 -3.61 9.95 -6.48
N ALA A 120 -2.69 10.86 -6.15
CA ALA A 120 -3.01 12.08 -5.41
C ALA A 120 -4.03 12.95 -6.18
N LYS A 121 -3.81 13.18 -7.48
CA LYS A 121 -4.75 13.91 -8.35
C LYS A 121 -6.11 13.23 -8.46
N LEU A 122 -6.14 11.90 -8.63
CA LEU A 122 -7.39 11.15 -8.65
C LEU A 122 -8.17 11.28 -7.33
N ALA A 123 -7.46 11.36 -6.20
CA ALA A 123 -8.07 11.52 -4.87
C ALA A 123 -8.62 12.93 -4.61
N GLU A 124 -8.34 13.90 -5.48
CA GLU A 124 -8.93 15.25 -5.42
C GLU A 124 -10.22 15.36 -6.24
N VAL A 125 -10.48 14.42 -7.16
CA VAL A 125 -11.73 14.38 -7.94
C VAL A 125 -12.89 14.14 -6.98
N SER A 126 -13.74 15.14 -6.82
CA SER A 126 -14.87 15.11 -5.88
C SER A 126 -16.01 16.01 -6.36
N PRO A 127 -17.27 15.68 -6.02
CA PRO A 127 -18.41 16.53 -6.35
C PRO A 127 -18.26 17.94 -5.77
N ASP A 128 -17.70 18.04 -4.57
CA ASP A 128 -17.48 19.30 -3.84
C ASP A 128 -16.46 20.22 -4.55
N ARG A 129 -15.64 19.68 -5.45
CA ARG A 129 -14.70 20.43 -6.30
C ARG A 129 -15.20 20.61 -7.73
N GLY A 130 -16.51 20.42 -7.96
CA GLY A 130 -17.14 20.65 -9.27
C GLY A 130 -16.95 19.51 -10.27
N SER A 131 -16.44 18.34 -9.84
CA SER A 131 -16.38 17.16 -10.70
C SER A 131 -17.77 16.55 -10.88
N SER A 132 -18.07 16.09 -12.08
CA SER A 132 -19.28 15.34 -12.36
C SER A 132 -19.28 13.99 -11.64
N GLU A 133 -20.47 13.45 -11.38
CA GLU A 133 -20.63 12.14 -10.73
C GLU A 133 -19.97 11.01 -11.54
N ALA A 134 -19.96 11.13 -12.87
CA ALA A 134 -19.26 10.20 -13.77
C ALA A 134 -17.73 10.26 -13.59
N GLU A 135 -17.15 11.45 -13.42
CA GLU A 135 -15.71 11.61 -13.19
C GLU A 135 -15.29 11.04 -11.84
N VAL A 136 -16.10 11.23 -10.81
CA VAL A 136 -15.87 10.69 -9.46
C VAL A 136 -15.88 9.16 -9.50
N GLU A 137 -16.83 8.56 -10.20
CA GLU A 137 -16.91 7.10 -10.36
C GLU A 137 -15.71 6.54 -11.15
N VAL A 138 -15.28 7.23 -12.20
CA VAL A 138 -14.07 6.87 -12.95
C VAL A 138 -12.82 6.97 -12.05
N ALA A 139 -12.71 8.02 -11.25
CA ALA A 139 -11.58 8.22 -10.34
C ALA A 139 -11.51 7.12 -9.27
N LYS A 140 -12.63 6.76 -8.65
CA LYS A 140 -12.72 5.64 -7.70
C LYS A 140 -12.24 4.33 -8.31
N ARG A 141 -12.74 3.96 -9.50
CA ARG A 141 -12.30 2.75 -10.21
C ARG A 141 -10.82 2.76 -10.54
N GLN A 142 -10.25 3.93 -10.86
CA GLN A 142 -8.81 4.04 -11.10
C GLN A 142 -8.02 3.85 -9.81
N ILE A 143 -8.45 4.43 -8.68
CA ILE A 143 -7.82 4.24 -7.37
C ILE A 143 -7.87 2.76 -6.96
N GLU A 144 -9.00 2.07 -7.17
CA GLU A 144 -9.12 0.63 -6.92
C GLU A 144 -8.12 -0.17 -7.75
N LYS A 145 -7.98 0.11 -9.05
CA LYS A 145 -6.96 -0.53 -9.91
C LYS A 145 -5.54 -0.27 -9.42
N MET A 146 -5.25 0.94 -8.94
CA MET A 146 -3.94 1.28 -8.39
C MET A 146 -3.70 0.56 -7.06
N ALA A 147 -4.71 0.47 -6.19
CA ALA A 147 -4.63 -0.28 -4.94
C ALA A 147 -4.33 -1.77 -5.20
N GLU A 148 -4.94 -2.36 -6.23
CA GLU A 148 -4.63 -3.72 -6.69
C GLU A 148 -3.23 -3.89 -7.26
N LEU A 149 -2.73 -2.89 -7.98
CA LEU A 149 -1.37 -2.89 -8.53
C LEU A 149 -0.32 -2.88 -7.40
N TYR A 150 -0.60 -2.10 -6.35
CA TYR A 150 0.28 -1.85 -5.22
C TYR A 150 0.03 -2.78 -4.03
N ASN A 151 -0.82 -3.79 -4.16
CA ASN A 151 -1.17 -4.72 -3.08
C ASN A 151 -1.55 -3.97 -1.80
N THR A 152 -2.59 -3.15 -1.86
CA THR A 152 -3.09 -2.40 -0.70
C THR A 152 -4.57 -2.06 -0.87
N THR A 153 -5.17 -1.36 0.09
CA THR A 153 -6.55 -0.84 -0.02
C THR A 153 -6.57 0.53 -0.71
N PRO A 154 -7.72 0.96 -1.27
CA PRO A 154 -7.90 2.29 -1.85
C PRO A 154 -7.50 3.43 -0.90
N GLU A 155 -7.88 3.35 0.37
CA GLU A 155 -7.58 4.39 1.36
C GLU A 155 -6.07 4.48 1.60
N LYS A 156 -5.43 3.31 1.79
CA LYS A 156 -3.99 3.24 2.04
C LYS A 156 -3.16 3.62 0.82
N VAL A 157 -3.60 3.28 -0.40
CA VAL A 157 -2.88 3.68 -1.61
C VAL A 157 -2.87 5.20 -1.74
N VAL A 158 -3.98 5.86 -1.42
CA VAL A 158 -4.09 7.32 -1.40
C VAL A 158 -3.23 7.94 -0.30
N THR A 159 -3.30 7.44 0.94
CA THR A 159 -2.46 7.95 2.03
C THR A 159 -0.97 7.79 1.73
N SER A 160 -0.56 6.63 1.21
CA SER A 160 0.83 6.35 0.88
C SER A 160 1.32 7.19 -0.30
N ALA A 161 0.46 7.42 -1.30
CA ALA A 161 0.74 8.32 -2.41
C ALA A 161 0.94 9.76 -1.94
N ARG A 162 0.05 10.29 -1.09
CA ARG A 162 0.16 11.65 -0.54
C ARG A 162 1.46 11.84 0.26
N LYS A 163 1.79 10.90 1.16
CA LYS A 163 3.05 10.93 1.91
C LYS A 163 4.28 10.88 0.98
N LYS A 164 4.18 10.15 -0.12
CA LYS A 164 5.27 10.04 -1.09
C LYS A 164 5.45 11.35 -1.86
N VAL A 165 4.37 12.00 -2.26
CA VAL A 165 4.38 13.33 -2.91
C VAL A 165 4.97 14.37 -1.96
N GLU A 166 4.46 14.47 -0.73
CA GLU A 166 4.97 15.39 0.29
C GLU A 166 6.48 15.21 0.53
N LYS A 167 6.96 13.95 0.58
CA LYS A 167 8.39 13.68 0.71
C LYS A 167 9.20 14.16 -0.50
N ILE A 168 8.68 14.03 -1.72
CA ILE A 168 9.36 14.49 -2.94
C ILE A 168 9.44 16.01 -2.92
N GLU A 169 8.33 16.70 -2.65
CA GLU A 169 8.27 18.16 -2.54
C GLU A 169 9.23 18.70 -1.47
N LEU A 170 9.32 18.02 -0.32
CA LEU A 170 10.26 18.39 0.74
C LEU A 170 11.73 18.21 0.29
N MET A 171 12.04 17.14 -0.44
CA MET A 171 13.39 16.92 -0.98
C MET A 171 13.77 17.98 -2.02
N GLU A 172 12.84 18.39 -2.88
CA GLU A 172 13.05 19.46 -3.85
C GLU A 172 13.26 20.81 -3.16
N CYS A 173 12.47 21.12 -2.13
CA CYS A 173 12.62 22.34 -1.34
C CYS A 173 13.99 22.42 -0.65
N VAL A 174 14.48 21.31 -0.09
CA VAL A 174 15.83 21.25 0.50
C VAL A 174 16.90 21.48 -0.56
N ALA A 175 16.78 20.86 -1.73
CA ALA A 175 17.72 21.07 -2.83
C ALA A 175 17.72 22.52 -3.36
N ASP A 176 16.57 23.19 -3.34
CA ASP A 176 16.47 24.63 -3.69
C ASP A 176 17.16 25.51 -2.66
N GLN A 177 17.00 25.20 -1.37
CA GLN A 177 17.68 25.92 -0.29
C GLN A 177 19.20 25.74 -0.35
N GLU A 178 19.67 24.53 -0.62
CA GLU A 178 21.10 24.24 -0.80
C GLU A 178 21.68 25.02 -1.99
N ARG A 179 20.98 25.04 -3.13
CA ARG A 179 21.38 25.84 -4.30
C ARG A 179 21.42 27.35 -4.01
N GLN A 180 20.44 27.86 -3.25
CA GLN A 180 20.45 29.27 -2.88
C GLN A 180 21.62 29.60 -1.95
N ALA A 181 21.90 28.75 -0.96
CA ALA A 181 23.03 28.94 -0.06
C ALA A 181 24.37 28.91 -0.80
N GLU A 182 24.54 28.02 -1.78
CA GLU A 182 25.73 27.98 -2.64
C GLU A 182 25.89 29.28 -3.44
N GLN A 183 24.80 29.78 -4.04
CA GLN A 183 24.82 31.03 -4.79
C GLN A 183 25.16 32.24 -3.90
N ASP A 184 24.62 32.28 -2.68
CA ASP A 184 24.91 33.35 -1.73
C ASP A 184 26.38 33.34 -1.28
N LEU A 185 26.98 32.15 -1.09
CA LEU A 185 28.41 32.01 -0.79
C LEU A 185 29.28 32.46 -1.96
N LEU A 186 28.93 32.13 -3.20
CA LEU A 186 29.65 32.59 -4.38
C LEU A 186 29.62 34.11 -4.50
N ASN A 187 28.45 34.73 -4.31
CA ASN A 187 28.31 36.18 -4.32
C ASN A 187 29.15 36.86 -3.23
N GLU A 188 29.23 36.27 -2.03
CA GLU A 188 30.07 36.82 -0.96
C GLU A 188 31.57 36.61 -1.24
N ILE A 189 31.98 35.48 -1.84
CA ILE A 189 33.36 35.28 -2.30
C ILE A 189 33.73 36.36 -3.32
N GLU A 190 32.90 36.58 -4.36
CA GLU A 190 33.14 37.61 -5.37
C GLU A 190 33.26 39.01 -4.74
N ARG A 191 32.40 39.32 -3.76
CA ARG A 191 32.45 40.59 -3.03
C ARG A 191 33.73 40.73 -2.20
N LEU A 192 34.16 39.68 -1.51
CA LEU A 192 35.39 39.68 -0.70
C LEU A 192 36.63 39.80 -1.60
N GLN A 193 36.66 39.10 -2.73
CA GLN A 193 37.70 39.21 -3.75
C GLN A 193 37.80 40.65 -4.28
N ALA A 194 36.67 41.26 -4.65
CA ALA A 194 36.63 42.66 -5.09
C ALA A 194 37.13 43.65 -4.01
N LEU A 195 36.87 43.38 -2.73
CA LEU A 195 37.40 44.18 -1.63
C LEU A 195 38.92 44.02 -1.47
N LEU A 196 39.42 42.79 -1.55
CA LEU A 196 40.86 42.51 -1.47
C LEU A 196 41.62 43.18 -2.63
N ASP A 197 41.09 43.09 -3.85
CA ASP A 197 41.63 43.78 -5.04
C ASP A 197 41.68 45.29 -4.82
N LYS A 198 40.58 45.88 -4.32
CA LYS A 198 40.51 47.32 -4.04
C LYS A 198 41.55 47.79 -3.01
N HIS A 199 41.93 46.92 -2.08
CA HIS A 199 42.91 47.22 -1.03
C HIS A 199 44.33 46.75 -1.39
N GLY A 200 44.54 46.16 -2.57
CA GLY A 200 45.86 45.69 -3.02
C GLY A 200 46.41 44.53 -2.20
N ILE A 201 45.53 43.75 -1.56
CA ILE A 201 45.91 42.60 -0.74
C ILE A 201 45.94 41.36 -1.65
N PRO A 202 47.10 40.70 -1.84
CA PRO A 202 47.17 39.50 -2.67
C PRO A 202 46.51 38.30 -1.97
N TYR A 203 45.75 37.50 -2.74
CA TYR A 203 45.10 36.25 -2.34
C TYR A 203 45.14 35.22 -3.46
#